data_AF-A0A3N6JCC9-F1
#
_entry.id   AF-A0A3N6JCC9-F1
#
_cell.length_a   1.000
_cell.length_b   1.000
_cell.length_c   1.000
_cell.angle_alpha   90.00
_cell.angle_beta   90.00
_cell.angle_gamma   90.00
#
_symmetry.space_group_name_H-M   'P 1'
#
loop_
_entity.id
_entity.type
_entity.pdbx_description
1 polymer ?
#
loop_
_entity_poly.entity_id
_entity_poly.type
_entity_poly.pdbx_seq_one_letter_code
_entity_poly.pdbx_strand_id
1 'polypeptide(L)'
;MDLTEALDKAVAALKAPLEPTDRAQGWTDDLRREIQEEISIHRSTLRRHGHWMVTYLRPRLDAWMAGEGVRPGRLRDVVMNVQTLISEPHDAADSRSRS
;
A
#
# COMPACT_ATOMS: atom_id res chain seq x y z
N MET A 1 6.77 5.24 -10.68
CA MET A 1 5.72 5.74 -9.77
C MET A 1 6.39 5.89 -8.43
N ASP A 2 6.35 7.08 -7.83
CA ASP A 2 6.88 7.23 -6.48
C ASP A 2 5.89 6.66 -5.44
N LEU A 3 6.33 6.50 -4.19
CA LEU A 3 5.47 5.93 -3.14
C LEU A 3 4.23 6.80 -2.88
N THR A 4 4.34 8.12 -3.00
CA THR A 4 3.20 9.04 -2.74
C THR A 4 2.10 8.81 -3.77
N GLU A 5 2.45 8.80 -5.05
CA GLU A 5 1.53 8.52 -6.15
C GLU A 5 0.90 7.13 -5.97
N ALA A 6 1.70 6.12 -5.58
CA ALA A 6 1.21 4.75 -5.38
C ALA A 6 0.18 4.67 -4.26
N LEU A 7 0.43 5.34 -3.14
CA LEU A 7 -0.51 5.44 -2.02
C LEU A 7 -1.79 6.18 -2.43
N ASP A 8 -1.68 7.31 -3.14
CA ASP A 8 -2.83 8.07 -3.63
C ASP A 8 -3.72 7.24 -4.57
N LYS A 9 -3.10 6.51 -5.51
CA LYS A 9 -3.81 5.61 -6.43
C LYS A 9 -4.50 4.46 -5.68
N ALA A 10 -3.83 3.88 -4.70
CA ALA A 10 -4.39 2.77 -3.92
C ALA A 10 -5.59 3.21 -3.09
N VAL A 11 -5.51 4.37 -2.42
CA VAL A 11 -6.66 4.94 -1.69
C VAL A 11 -7.82 5.20 -2.64
N ALA A 12 -7.56 5.79 -3.82
CA ALA A 12 -8.61 6.05 -4.80
C ALA A 12 -9.28 4.76 -5.29
N ALA A 13 -8.50 3.71 -5.57
CA ALA A 13 -9.01 2.42 -6.01
C ALA A 13 -9.86 1.73 -4.93
N LEU A 14 -9.41 1.75 -3.67
CA LEU A 14 -10.10 1.10 -2.56
C LEU A 14 -11.32 1.90 -2.05
N LYS A 15 -11.37 3.20 -2.32
CA LYS A 15 -12.54 4.03 -2.01
C LYS A 15 -13.75 3.70 -2.89
N ALA A 16 -13.51 3.16 -4.09
CA ALA A 16 -14.59 2.70 -4.96
C ALA A 16 -15.34 1.50 -4.33
N PRO A 17 -16.64 1.36 -4.60
CA PRO A 17 -17.37 0.13 -4.25
C PRO A 17 -16.74 -1.08 -4.93
N LEU A 18 -16.71 -2.22 -4.25
CA LEU A 18 -16.21 -3.47 -4.85
C LEU A 18 -17.07 -3.86 -6.06
N GLU A 19 -16.41 -4.26 -7.14
CA GLU A 19 -17.07 -4.88 -8.28
C GLU A 19 -17.37 -6.36 -7.96
N PRO A 20 -18.31 -7.00 -8.69
CA PRO A 20 -18.56 -8.44 -8.55
C PRO A 20 -17.29 -9.28 -8.72
N THR A 21 -16.39 -8.88 -9.60
CA THR A 21 -15.09 -9.53 -9.83
C THR A 21 -14.19 -9.44 -8.60
N ASP A 22 -14.14 -8.28 -7.93
CA ASP A 22 -13.34 -8.11 -6.71
C ASP A 22 -13.88 -9.01 -5.59
N ARG A 23 -15.21 -9.08 -5.42
CA ARG A 23 -15.84 -10.00 -4.47
C ARG A 23 -15.57 -11.46 -4.79
N ALA A 24 -15.63 -11.83 -6.06
CA ALA A 24 -15.26 -13.18 -6.50
C ALA A 24 -13.79 -13.48 -6.17
N GLN A 25 -12.90 -12.48 -6.20
CA GLN A 25 -11.50 -12.62 -5.79
C GLN A 25 -11.30 -12.70 -4.27
N GLY A 26 -12.36 -12.66 -3.46
CA GLY A 26 -12.28 -12.79 -2.00
C GLY A 26 -12.24 -11.45 -1.27
N TRP A 27 -12.41 -10.32 -1.96
CA TRP A 27 -12.54 -9.03 -1.28
C TRP A 27 -13.89 -8.92 -0.57
N THR A 28 -13.85 -8.54 0.70
CA THR A 28 -15.03 -8.10 1.46
C THR A 28 -15.01 -6.59 1.61
N ASP A 29 -16.19 -5.99 1.80
CA ASP A 29 -16.30 -4.54 1.99
C ASP A 29 -15.54 -4.07 3.25
N ASP A 30 -15.48 -4.92 4.28
CA ASP A 30 -14.71 -4.71 5.52
C ASP A 30 -13.20 -4.77 5.25
N LEU A 31 -12.71 -5.85 4.62
CA LEU A 31 -11.29 -5.98 4.29
C LEU A 31 -10.79 -4.84 3.40
N ARG A 32 -11.58 -4.48 2.39
CA ARG A 32 -11.30 -3.33 1.52
C ARG A 32 -11.15 -2.05 2.35
N ARG A 33 -12.07 -1.82 3.29
CA ARG A 33 -12.07 -0.64 4.15
C ARG A 33 -10.86 -0.63 5.08
N GLU A 34 -10.56 -1.74 5.73
CA GLU A 34 -9.42 -1.86 6.65
C GLU A 34 -8.08 -1.61 5.91
N ILE A 35 -7.89 -2.21 4.73
CA ILE A 35 -6.70 -1.96 3.92
C ILE A 35 -6.65 -0.50 3.44
N GLN A 36 -7.80 0.11 3.09
CA GLN A 36 -7.85 1.53 2.71
C GLN A 36 -7.43 2.44 3.87
N GLU A 37 -7.89 2.16 5.09
CA GLU A 37 -7.54 2.91 6.30
C GLU A 37 -6.05 2.79 6.60
N GLU A 38 -5.49 1.58 6.53
CA GLU A 38 -4.06 1.31 6.72
C GLU A 38 -3.19 2.06 5.70
N ILE A 39 -3.55 2.02 4.41
CA ILE A 39 -2.84 2.78 3.36
C ILE A 39 -2.97 4.29 3.59
N SER A 40 -4.11 4.76 4.09
CA SER A 40 -4.31 6.18 4.42
C SER A 40 -3.42 6.62 5.59
N ILE A 41 -3.19 5.76 6.57
CA ILE A 41 -2.24 5.99 7.67
C ILE A 41 -0.82 6.12 7.09
N HIS A 42 -0.38 5.18 6.25
CA HIS A 42 0.95 5.26 5.62
C HIS A 42 1.14 6.52 4.80
N ARG A 43 0.12 6.95 4.05
CA ARG A 43 0.13 8.22 3.31
C ARG A 43 0.30 9.43 4.23
N SER A 44 -0.42 9.45 5.35
CA SER A 44 -0.30 10.52 6.34
C SER A 44 1.10 10.54 6.96
N THR A 45 1.62 9.37 7.33
CA THR A 45 2.97 9.18 7.86
C THR A 45 4.02 9.63 6.85
N LEU A 46 3.89 9.26 5.58
CA LEU A 46 4.80 9.66 4.50
C LEU A 46 4.90 11.19 4.42
N ARG A 47 3.74 11.87 4.45
CA ARG A 47 3.68 13.33 4.35
C ARG A 47 4.26 14.05 5.57
N ARG A 48 4.17 13.45 6.77
CA ARG A 48 4.59 14.08 8.03
C ARG A 48 6.02 13.74 8.45
N HIS A 49 6.44 12.51 8.17
CA HIS A 49 7.65 11.91 8.72
C HIS A 49 8.59 11.35 7.65
N GLY A 50 8.19 11.40 6.38
CA GLY A 50 9.00 10.94 5.26
C GLY A 50 9.02 9.43 5.07
N HIS A 51 9.76 9.00 4.04
CA HIS A 51 9.78 7.62 3.54
C HIS A 51 10.29 6.63 4.60
N TRP A 52 11.33 7.02 5.35
CA TRP A 52 11.96 6.17 6.36
C TRP A 52 10.97 5.68 7.43
N MET A 53 10.08 6.54 7.90
CA MET A 53 9.09 6.16 8.92
C MET A 53 8.06 5.18 8.37
N VAL A 54 7.67 5.32 7.10
CA VAL A 54 6.73 4.39 6.45
C VAL A 54 7.36 3.02 6.27
N THR A 55 8.60 2.97 5.81
CA THR A 55 9.35 1.71 5.72
C THR A 55 9.57 1.09 7.09
N TYR A 56 9.76 1.87 8.16
CA TYR A 56 9.89 1.35 9.53
C TYR A 56 8.62 0.62 10.01
N LEU A 57 7.42 1.11 9.64
CA LEU A 57 6.16 0.47 10.00
C LEU A 57 6.00 -0.93 9.36
N ARG A 58 6.73 -1.23 8.27
CA ARG A 58 6.73 -2.51 7.53
C ARG A 58 5.36 -3.21 7.54
N PRO A 59 4.28 -2.56 7.05
CA PRO A 59 2.99 -3.24 6.93
C PRO A 59 3.17 -4.50 6.08
N ARG A 60 2.48 -5.58 6.46
CA ARG A 60 2.48 -6.85 5.72
C ARG A 60 1.13 -7.04 5.05
N LEU A 61 0.79 -6.13 4.13
CA LEU A 61 -0.48 -6.14 3.41
C LEU A 61 -0.62 -7.41 2.57
N ASP A 62 0.50 -7.94 2.06
CA ASP A 62 0.58 -9.22 1.36
C ASP A 62 0.13 -10.39 2.24
N ALA A 63 0.68 -10.48 3.45
CA ALA A 63 0.37 -11.54 4.40
C ALA A 63 -1.07 -11.42 4.92
N TRP A 64 -1.55 -10.19 5.14
CA TRP A 64 -2.94 -9.94 5.54
C TRP A 64 -3.92 -10.38 4.46
N MET A 65 -3.74 -9.91 3.21
CA MET A 65 -4.58 -10.33 2.09
C MET A 65 -4.53 -11.85 1.86
N ALA A 66 -3.37 -12.48 2.06
CA ALA A 66 -3.25 -13.93 1.97
C ALA A 66 -4.02 -14.66 3.08
N GLY A 67 -4.00 -14.14 4.32
CA GLY A 67 -4.76 -14.68 5.44
C GLY A 67 -6.28 -14.63 5.21
N GLU A 68 -6.75 -13.59 4.54
CA GLU A 68 -8.16 -13.42 4.15
C GLU A 68 -8.54 -14.18 2.86
N GLY A 69 -7.59 -14.88 2.23
CA GLY A 69 -7.84 -15.67 1.02
C GLY A 69 -8.04 -14.84 -0.26
N VAL A 70 -7.57 -13.59 -0.29
CA VAL A 70 -7.67 -12.72 -1.47
C VAL A 70 -6.82 -13.26 -2.62
N ARG A 71 -7.48 -13.51 -3.74
CA ARG A 71 -6.88 -14.00 -4.98
C ARG A 71 -6.28 -12.87 -5.82
N PRO A 72 -5.32 -13.16 -6.73
CA PRO A 72 -4.78 -12.19 -7.67
C PRO A 72 -5.87 -11.47 -8.47
N GLY A 73 -5.67 -10.17 -8.71
CA GLY A 73 -6.65 -9.31 -9.34
C GLY A 73 -6.32 -7.83 -9.21
N ARG A 74 -7.08 -6.98 -9.91
CA ARG A 74 -6.81 -5.54 -10.04
C ARG A 74 -6.56 -4.85 -8.70
N LEU A 75 -7.44 -5.03 -7.72
CA LEU A 75 -7.29 -4.37 -6.42
C LEU A 75 -6.06 -4.89 -5.66
N ARG A 76 -5.85 -6.21 -5.67
CA ARG A 76 -4.65 -6.81 -5.05
C ARG A 76 -3.38 -6.30 -5.71
N ASP A 77 -3.33 -6.18 -7.02
CA ASP A 77 -2.14 -5.70 -7.74
C ASP A 77 -1.79 -4.25 -7.37
N VAL A 78 -2.82 -3.40 -7.18
CA VAL A 78 -2.63 -2.03 -6.70
C VAL A 78 -2.06 -2.00 -5.28
N VAL A 79 -2.57 -2.84 -4.37
CA VAL A 79 -2.05 -2.93 -3.00
C VAL A 79 -0.65 -3.52 -2.97
N MET A 80 -0.36 -4.53 -3.79
CA MET A 80 0.97 -5.14 -3.90
C MET A 80 2.01 -4.18 -4.47
N ASN A 81 1.62 -3.28 -5.37
CA ASN A 81 2.49 -2.21 -5.85
C ASN A 81 2.91 -1.27 -4.70
N VAL A 82 1.97 -0.91 -3.80
CA VAL A 82 2.29 -0.15 -2.58
C VAL A 82 3.22 -0.95 -1.66
N GLN A 83 2.91 -2.22 -1.38
CA GLN A 83 3.75 -3.07 -0.53
C GLN A 83 5.19 -3.15 -1.03
N THR A 84 5.37 -3.27 -2.36
CA THR A 84 6.68 -3.34 -3.01
C THR A 84 7.45 -2.04 -2.78
N LEU A 85 6.85 -0.88 -3.06
CA LEU A 85 7.50 0.42 -2.91
C LEU A 85 7.82 0.78 -1.46
N ILE A 86 7.04 0.30 -0.48
CA ILE A 86 7.36 0.46 0.95
C ILE A 86 8.55 -0.41 1.35
N SER A 87 8.67 -1.60 0.74
CA SER A 87 9.66 -2.62 1.10
C SER A 87 10.98 -2.45 0.34
N GLU A 88 10.99 -1.72 -0.78
CA GLU A 88 12.21 -1.39 -1.50
C GLU A 88 13.11 -0.50 -0.63
N PRO A 89 14.40 -0.87 -0.46
CA PRO A 89 15.36 0.01 0.20
C PRO A 89 15.51 1.28 -0.64
N HIS A 90 15.29 2.44 -0.02
CA HIS A 90 15.59 3.70 -0.68
C HIS A 90 17.10 3.92 -0.70
N ASP A 91 17.79 3.34 -1.67
CA ASP A 91 19.16 3.71 -2.00
C ASP A 91 19.15 5.07 -2.73
N ALA A 92 19.03 6.18 -1.99
CA ALA A 92 19.50 7.51 -2.39
C ALA A 92 19.20 8.59 -1.33
N ALA A 93 20.16 8.87 -0.44
CA ALA A 93 20.49 10.25 -0.01
C ALA A 93 21.73 10.33 0.91
N ASP A 94 22.73 9.44 0.80
CA ASP A 94 23.96 9.56 1.59
C ASP A 94 25.23 9.61 0.73
N SER A 95 25.19 10.40 -0.35
CA SER A 95 26.35 10.65 -1.22
C SER A 95 26.61 12.14 -1.48
N ARG A 96 26.02 13.06 -0.71
CA ARG A 96 26.35 14.49 -0.75
C ARG A 96 26.43 15.05 0.66
N SER A 97 27.59 14.89 1.29
CA SER A 97 28.24 15.89 2.18
C SER A 97 29.43 15.27 2.93
N ARG A 98 30.39 14.71 2.19
CA ARG A 98 31.78 14.59 2.65
C ARG A 98 32.67 14.93 1.46
N SER A 99 32.98 16.20 1.32
CA SER A 99 34.06 16.73 0.49
C SER A 99 34.71 17.85 1.28
#